data_AF-A0A923YTV6-F1
#
_entry.id   AF-A0A923YTV6-F1
#
_cell.length_a   1.000
_cell.length_b   1.000
_cell.length_c   1.000
_cell.angle_alpha   90.00
_cell.angle_beta   90.00
_cell.angle_gamma   90.00
#
_symmetry.space_group_name_H-M   'P 1'
#
loop_
_entity.id
_entity.type
_entity.pdbx_description
1 polymer ?
#
loop_
_entity_poly.entity_id
_entity_poly.type
_entity_poly.pdbx_seq_one_letter_code
_entity_poly.pdbx_strand_id
1 'polypeptide(L)'
;PYQRPLVELALAIGFERAGKIDAVFAPRSPITDPTIREILLRNVAAPALLRRVTGDPTLDRHQRDVALFTLLDSDLNHGHFADFGRDRALIPADAGIEGFMGAVPLTDTIPVGLFASGTWGDVYPCPALAATAAKLATNPLDPTARLCLGDFWRINGFDRLGSAKYSEPASKDVLVRSDWGPALGSSPSQFPGALMTRASLYPPIIADARSLAPERAYALFRSVMCYAPSGINDCGGADVPKAQRKAWYETLKADYPDSRWARDLRYYW
;
A
#
# COMPACT_ATOMS: atom_id res chain seq x y z
N PRO A 1 37.00 5.01 8.13
CA PRO A 1 35.64 5.52 8.47
C PRO A 1 34.53 5.07 7.52
N TYR A 2 34.74 5.09 6.19
CA TYR A 2 33.70 4.77 5.19
C TYR A 2 33.48 3.29 4.87
N GLN A 3 34.26 2.37 5.46
CA GLN A 3 34.17 0.95 5.13
C GLN A 3 33.03 0.22 5.88
N ARG A 4 32.63 0.70 7.06
CA ARG A 4 31.64 0.00 7.90
C ARG A 4 30.27 -0.11 7.21
N PRO A 5 29.64 0.98 6.71
CA PRO A 5 28.35 0.87 6.04
C PRO A 5 28.39 0.00 4.79
N LEU A 6 29.50 0.02 4.04
CA LEU A 6 29.68 -0.81 2.85
C LEU A 6 29.75 -2.31 3.19
N VAL A 7 30.45 -2.67 4.26
CA VAL A 7 30.52 -4.06 4.75
C VAL A 7 29.17 -4.52 5.28
N GLU A 8 28.48 -3.68 6.06
CA GLU A 8 27.12 -3.95 6.53
C GLU A 8 26.16 -4.17 5.37
N LEU A 9 26.24 -3.34 4.32
CA LEU A 9 25.42 -3.46 3.10
C LEU A 9 25.67 -4.80 2.39
N ALA A 10 26.94 -5.14 2.15
CA ALA A 10 27.29 -6.41 1.50
C ALA A 10 26.77 -7.63 2.29
N LEU A 11 26.87 -7.59 3.62
CA LEU A 11 26.35 -8.64 4.48
C LEU A 11 24.82 -8.69 4.49
N ALA A 12 24.15 -7.53 4.50
CA ALA A 12 22.69 -7.43 4.45
C ALA A 12 22.14 -8.01 3.14
N ILE A 13 22.75 -7.67 1.99
CA ILE A 13 22.43 -8.27 0.69
C ILE A 13 22.63 -9.79 0.73
N GLY A 14 23.71 -10.27 1.36
CA GLY A 14 23.96 -11.69 1.56
C GLY A 14 22.86 -12.39 2.38
N PHE A 15 22.43 -11.81 3.50
CA PHE A 15 21.35 -12.34 4.32
C PHE A 15 20.01 -12.33 3.60
N GLU A 16 19.69 -11.25 2.88
CA GLU A 16 18.48 -11.14 2.09
C GLU A 16 18.40 -12.25 1.03
N ARG A 17 19.46 -12.44 0.25
CA ARG A 17 19.51 -13.50 -0.78
C ARG A 17 19.39 -14.90 -0.20
N ALA A 18 19.83 -15.10 1.03
CA ALA A 18 19.69 -16.35 1.75
C ALA A 18 18.31 -16.52 2.43
N GLY A 19 17.40 -15.54 2.29
CA GLY A 19 16.10 -15.52 2.98
C GLY A 19 16.19 -15.28 4.49
N LYS A 20 17.35 -14.85 5.01
CA LYS A 20 17.66 -14.71 6.44
C LYS A 20 17.48 -13.28 6.95
N ILE A 21 16.37 -12.62 6.60
CA ILE A 21 16.09 -11.23 6.99
C ILE A 21 16.10 -11.08 8.52
N ASP A 22 15.57 -12.05 9.27
CA ASP A 22 15.60 -12.02 10.73
C ASP A 22 17.02 -11.90 11.32
N ALA A 23 18.05 -12.41 10.64
CA ALA A 23 19.44 -12.32 11.10
C ALA A 23 19.96 -10.86 11.10
N VAL A 24 19.42 -10.00 10.25
CA VAL A 24 19.71 -8.56 10.25
C VAL A 24 19.22 -7.91 11.55
N PHE A 25 18.11 -8.39 12.11
CA PHE A 25 17.47 -7.81 13.30
C PHE A 25 17.76 -8.57 14.60
N ALA A 26 18.66 -9.56 14.56
CA ALA A 26 19.07 -10.29 15.76
C ALA A 26 19.84 -9.36 16.73
N PRO A 27 19.78 -9.60 18.07
CA PRO A 27 20.41 -8.72 19.07
C PRO A 27 21.92 -8.47 18.91
N ARG A 28 22.63 -9.35 18.19
CA ARG A 28 24.07 -9.24 17.93
C ARG A 28 24.39 -9.12 16.43
N SER A 29 23.44 -8.66 15.63
CA SER A 29 23.69 -8.45 14.21
C SER A 29 24.75 -7.36 14.04
N PRO A 30 25.77 -7.59 13.19
CA PRO A 30 26.72 -6.54 12.84
C PRO A 30 26.10 -5.44 11.95
N ILE A 31 24.86 -5.64 11.47
CA ILE A 31 24.12 -4.69 10.64
C ILE A 31 23.29 -3.78 11.54
N THR A 32 23.85 -2.61 11.81
CA THR A 32 23.32 -1.58 12.71
C THR A 32 22.91 -0.30 11.98
N ASP A 33 23.33 -0.12 10.72
CA ASP A 33 22.95 1.02 9.90
C ASP A 33 21.42 1.11 9.75
N PRO A 34 20.80 2.24 10.15
CA PRO A 34 19.34 2.38 10.16
C PRO A 34 18.75 2.33 8.75
N THR A 35 19.44 2.91 7.76
CA THR A 35 18.94 2.94 6.37
C THR A 35 18.86 1.53 5.79
N ILE A 36 19.90 0.72 6.01
CA ILE A 36 19.93 -0.69 5.56
C ILE A 36 18.76 -1.47 6.18
N ARG A 37 18.58 -1.34 7.50
CA ARG A 37 17.50 -2.03 8.23
C ARG A 37 16.13 -1.59 7.74
N GLU A 38 15.91 -0.29 7.57
CA GLU A 38 14.62 0.26 7.14
C GLU A 38 14.26 -0.10 5.70
N ILE A 39 15.23 -0.18 4.78
CA ILE A 39 15.02 -0.72 3.42
C ILE A 39 14.46 -2.15 3.50
N LEU A 40 15.03 -2.98 4.37
CA LEU A 40 14.60 -4.37 4.52
C LEU A 40 13.23 -4.49 5.20
N LEU A 41 12.96 -3.67 6.22
CA LEU A 41 11.64 -3.58 6.85
C LEU A 41 10.59 -3.20 5.82
N ARG A 42 10.83 -2.14 5.05
CA ARG A 42 9.90 -1.63 4.07
C ARG A 42 9.63 -2.64 2.95
N ASN A 43 10.66 -3.28 2.41
CA ASN A 43 10.52 -3.97 1.13
C ASN A 43 10.32 -5.48 1.24
N VAL A 44 10.96 -6.14 2.22
CA VAL A 44 11.07 -7.61 2.21
C VAL A 44 10.62 -8.30 3.49
N ALA A 45 10.45 -7.57 4.60
CA ALA A 45 10.16 -8.17 5.89
C ALA A 45 8.81 -8.90 5.95
N ALA A 46 8.81 -10.03 6.69
CA ALA A 46 7.61 -10.77 7.03
C ALA A 46 6.83 -10.08 8.19
N PRO A 47 5.51 -10.35 8.34
CA PRO A 47 4.69 -9.74 9.39
C PRO A 47 5.23 -9.97 10.81
N ALA A 48 5.76 -11.17 11.08
CA ALA A 48 6.31 -11.51 12.40
C ALA A 48 7.53 -10.65 12.78
N LEU A 49 8.40 -10.35 11.81
CA LEU A 49 9.53 -9.45 12.01
C LEU A 49 9.05 -8.01 12.24
N LEU A 50 8.10 -7.53 11.44
CA LEU A 50 7.55 -6.17 11.58
C LEU A 50 6.91 -5.96 12.95
N ARG A 51 6.10 -6.92 13.43
CA ARG A 51 5.53 -6.90 14.79
C ARG A 51 6.62 -6.89 15.87
N ARG A 52 7.65 -7.73 15.72
CA ARG A 52 8.76 -7.79 16.69
C ARG A 52 9.52 -6.47 16.77
N VAL A 53 9.85 -5.86 15.64
CA VAL A 53 10.55 -4.56 15.60
C VAL A 53 9.67 -3.45 16.17
N THR A 54 8.38 -3.43 15.81
CA THR A 54 7.41 -2.47 16.37
C THR A 54 7.36 -2.53 17.90
N GLY A 55 7.34 -3.75 18.46
CA GLY A 55 7.20 -3.97 19.89
C GLY A 55 8.49 -3.87 20.71
N ASP A 56 9.66 -3.65 20.09
CA ASP A 56 10.94 -3.63 20.80
C ASP A 56 11.23 -2.23 21.38
N PRO A 57 11.11 -2.02 22.70
CA PRO A 57 11.32 -0.70 23.30
C PRO A 57 12.76 -0.20 23.18
N THR A 58 13.72 -1.08 22.89
CA THR A 58 15.15 -0.76 22.81
C THR A 58 15.55 -0.14 21.47
N LEU A 59 14.70 -0.25 20.45
CA LEU A 59 14.92 0.34 19.12
C LEU A 59 14.45 1.79 19.07
N ASP A 60 15.09 2.55 18.17
CA ASP A 60 14.72 3.93 17.89
C ASP A 60 13.25 4.06 17.42
N ARG A 61 12.56 5.12 17.85
CA ARG A 61 11.15 5.33 17.54
C ARG A 61 10.88 5.36 16.04
N HIS A 62 11.75 5.98 15.24
CA HIS A 62 11.59 6.05 13.80
C HIS A 62 11.58 4.65 13.17
N GLN A 63 12.55 3.79 13.54
CA GLN A 63 12.62 2.42 13.02
C GLN A 63 11.38 1.59 13.39
N ARG A 64 10.84 1.79 14.60
CA ARG A 64 9.59 1.14 15.02
C ARG A 64 8.39 1.63 14.22
N ASP A 65 8.30 2.93 13.97
CA ASP A 65 7.22 3.51 13.19
C ASP A 65 7.30 3.07 11.71
N VAL A 66 8.50 2.92 11.13
CA VAL A 66 8.69 2.31 9.79
C VAL A 66 8.15 0.88 9.76
N ALA A 67 8.47 0.07 10.77
CA ALA A 67 7.98 -1.30 10.87
C ALA A 67 6.45 -1.35 11.02
N LEU A 68 5.88 -0.52 11.89
CA LEU A 68 4.44 -0.48 12.15
C LEU A 68 3.65 0.03 10.95
N PHE A 69 4.12 1.10 10.30
CA PHE A 69 3.47 1.59 9.09
C PHE A 69 3.52 0.53 7.98
N THR A 70 4.67 -0.12 7.79
CA THR A 70 4.80 -1.18 6.78
C THR A 70 3.88 -2.36 7.09
N LEU A 71 3.76 -2.77 8.36
CA LEU A 71 2.85 -3.83 8.80
C LEU A 71 1.40 -3.50 8.45
N LEU A 72 0.92 -2.33 8.88
CA LEU A 72 -0.47 -1.91 8.70
C LEU A 72 -0.81 -1.68 7.22
N ASP A 73 0.10 -1.08 6.45
CA ASP A 73 -0.06 -0.92 4.99
C ASP A 73 -0.12 -2.29 4.32
N SER A 74 0.83 -3.18 4.62
CA SER A 74 0.87 -4.51 4.02
C SER A 74 -0.31 -5.39 4.43
N ASP A 75 -0.82 -5.30 5.66
CA ASP A 75 -2.04 -6.03 6.03
C ASP A 75 -3.23 -5.63 5.15
N LEU A 76 -3.43 -4.33 4.92
CA LEU A 76 -4.51 -3.82 4.05
C LEU A 76 -4.31 -4.24 2.59
N ASN A 77 -3.09 -4.08 2.06
CA ASN A 77 -2.81 -4.35 0.66
C ASN A 77 -2.71 -5.85 0.34
N HIS A 78 -2.45 -6.73 1.31
CA HIS A 78 -2.40 -8.18 1.10
C HIS A 78 -3.65 -8.92 1.60
N GLY A 79 -4.66 -8.19 2.10
CA GLY A 79 -5.96 -8.73 2.49
C GLY A 79 -6.01 -9.36 3.88
N HIS A 80 -5.01 -9.09 4.73
CA HIS A 80 -5.00 -9.54 6.13
C HIS A 80 -5.77 -8.58 7.04
N PHE A 81 -7.03 -8.30 6.69
CA PHE A 81 -7.84 -7.29 7.37
C PHE A 81 -8.10 -7.59 8.85
N ALA A 82 -8.17 -8.89 9.20
CA ALA A 82 -8.29 -9.31 10.59
C ALA A 82 -7.01 -9.03 11.39
N ASP A 83 -5.85 -9.12 10.76
CA ASP A 83 -4.55 -8.83 11.36
C ASP A 83 -4.38 -7.32 11.52
N PHE A 84 -4.69 -6.55 10.48
CA PHE A 84 -4.77 -5.09 10.56
C PHE A 84 -5.59 -4.61 11.76
N GLY A 85 -6.78 -5.21 11.98
CA GLY A 85 -7.63 -4.87 13.11
C GLY A 85 -6.97 -5.09 14.47
N ARG A 86 -6.14 -6.13 14.62
CA ARG A 86 -5.39 -6.41 15.85
C ARG A 86 -4.16 -5.52 15.98
N ASP A 87 -3.38 -5.39 14.91
CA ASP A 87 -2.11 -4.68 14.89
C ASP A 87 -2.31 -3.16 15.01
N ARG A 88 -3.50 -2.64 14.70
CA ARG A 88 -3.88 -1.26 15.02
C ARG A 88 -3.76 -0.91 16.51
N ALA A 89 -3.85 -1.88 17.42
CA ALA A 89 -3.63 -1.64 18.84
C ALA A 89 -2.18 -1.22 19.17
N LEU A 90 -1.24 -1.40 18.23
CA LEU A 90 0.15 -0.98 18.34
C LEU A 90 0.34 0.51 17.99
N ILE A 91 -0.67 1.19 17.42
CA ILE A 91 -0.58 2.61 17.05
C ILE A 91 -0.43 3.45 18.33
N PRO A 92 0.67 4.19 18.48
CA PRO A 92 0.85 5.09 19.62
C PRO A 92 -0.21 6.21 19.63
N ALA A 93 -0.67 6.61 20.81
CA ALA A 93 -1.68 7.67 20.95
C ALA A 93 -1.20 9.04 20.42
N ASP A 94 0.12 9.25 20.38
CA ASP A 94 0.77 10.46 19.87
C ASP A 94 1.17 10.36 18.38
N ALA A 95 0.77 9.29 17.68
CA ALA A 95 1.16 9.08 16.29
C ALA A 95 0.59 10.17 15.37
N GLY A 96 1.49 10.89 14.69
CA GLY A 96 1.13 11.93 13.73
C GLY A 96 0.56 11.39 12.42
N ILE A 97 -0.21 12.24 11.73
CA ILE A 97 -0.75 11.97 10.39
C ILE A 97 0.06 12.62 9.26
N GLU A 98 0.97 13.53 9.62
CA GLU A 98 1.85 14.25 8.69
C GLU A 98 3.13 13.44 8.44
N GLY A 99 3.63 13.49 7.21
CA GLY A 99 4.86 12.79 6.82
C GLY A 99 4.74 12.06 5.49
N PHE A 100 5.77 11.28 5.17
CA PHE A 100 5.85 10.58 3.89
C PHE A 100 6.70 9.30 3.99
N MET A 101 6.28 8.25 3.29
CA MET A 101 7.02 6.98 3.18
C MET A 101 7.26 6.61 1.71
N GLY A 102 7.76 7.54 0.90
CA GLY A 102 8.04 7.28 -0.51
C GLY A 102 9.53 7.18 -0.85
N ALA A 103 10.40 7.99 -0.24
CA ALA A 103 11.81 8.11 -0.60
C ALA A 103 12.74 7.39 0.39
N VAL A 104 13.88 6.92 -0.09
CA VAL A 104 14.98 6.38 0.73
C VAL A 104 16.19 7.31 0.57
N PRO A 105 16.92 7.67 1.64
CA PRO A 105 16.67 7.33 3.04
C PRO A 105 15.36 7.92 3.57
N LEU A 106 14.68 7.17 4.45
CA LEU A 106 13.48 7.62 5.13
C LEU A 106 13.89 8.67 6.16
N THR A 107 13.76 9.94 5.80
CA THR A 107 14.15 11.07 6.67
C THR A 107 12.96 11.84 7.21
N ASP A 108 11.77 11.58 6.65
CA ASP A 108 10.52 12.19 7.06
C ASP A 108 9.96 11.52 8.32
N THR A 109 9.06 12.23 9.02
CA THR A 109 8.22 11.60 10.04
C THR A 109 7.36 10.52 9.41
N ILE A 110 7.20 9.39 10.08
CA ILE A 110 6.38 8.28 9.57
C ILE A 110 4.92 8.49 10.01
N PRO A 111 3.96 8.62 9.08
CA PRO A 111 2.60 9.02 9.39
C PRO A 111 1.74 7.82 9.83
N VAL A 112 2.16 7.08 10.87
CA VAL A 112 1.43 5.92 11.42
C VAL A 112 0.01 6.30 11.86
N GLY A 113 -0.20 7.54 12.29
CA GLY A 113 -1.51 8.05 12.72
C GLY A 113 -2.58 8.01 11.63
N LEU A 114 -2.21 7.95 10.34
CA LEU A 114 -3.17 7.81 9.25
C LEU A 114 -4.07 6.58 9.42
N PHE A 115 -3.54 5.47 9.95
CA PHE A 115 -4.32 4.26 10.16
C PHE A 115 -5.33 4.38 11.31
N ALA A 116 -5.13 5.33 12.22
CA ALA A 116 -6.07 5.64 13.30
C ALA A 116 -7.09 6.72 12.91
N SER A 117 -6.59 7.82 12.37
CA SER A 117 -7.30 9.09 12.23
C SER A 117 -7.15 9.72 10.83
N GLY A 118 -6.87 8.90 9.82
CA GLY A 118 -6.76 9.38 8.44
C GLY A 118 -8.06 10.01 7.93
N THR A 119 -7.89 10.83 6.90
CA THR A 119 -8.94 11.69 6.35
C THR A 119 -9.85 10.95 5.38
N TRP A 120 -11.07 11.46 5.23
CA TRP A 120 -12.10 10.90 4.36
C TRP A 120 -12.69 11.99 3.48
N GLY A 121 -13.13 11.61 2.29
CA GLY A 121 -13.88 12.47 1.40
C GLY A 121 -15.36 12.46 1.77
N ASP A 122 -16.08 13.45 1.26
CA ASP A 122 -17.52 13.61 1.42
C ASP A 122 -18.35 12.98 0.28
N VAL A 123 -17.67 12.35 -0.68
CA VAL A 123 -18.28 11.92 -1.94
C VAL A 123 -19.00 10.57 -1.85
N TYR A 124 -18.50 9.67 -1.01
CA TYR A 124 -19.07 8.34 -0.75
C TYR A 124 -19.11 8.09 0.77
N PRO A 125 -20.23 7.59 1.34
CA PRO A 125 -20.44 7.55 2.78
C PRO A 125 -19.65 6.39 3.43
N CYS A 126 -18.36 6.59 3.61
CA CYS A 126 -17.47 5.58 4.17
C CYS A 126 -17.40 5.61 5.70
N PRO A 127 -17.46 4.44 6.36
CA PRO A 127 -17.18 4.36 7.78
C PRO A 127 -15.67 4.46 8.03
N ALA A 128 -15.30 4.67 9.30
CA ALA A 128 -13.90 4.71 9.72
C ALA A 128 -13.12 3.45 9.28
N LEU A 129 -11.80 3.59 9.11
CA LEU A 129 -10.95 2.53 8.55
C LEU A 129 -11.04 1.22 9.35
N ALA A 130 -11.16 1.29 10.68
CA ALA A 130 -11.33 0.11 11.54
C ALA A 130 -12.59 -0.69 11.16
N ALA A 131 -13.70 0.01 10.95
CA ALA A 131 -14.97 -0.61 10.58
C ALA A 131 -14.93 -1.15 9.15
N THR A 132 -14.31 -0.41 8.22
CA THR A 132 -14.07 -0.86 6.85
C THR A 132 -13.25 -2.17 6.83
N ALA A 133 -12.14 -2.21 7.56
CA ALA A 133 -11.30 -3.41 7.66
C ALA A 133 -12.02 -4.57 8.37
N ALA A 134 -12.75 -4.31 9.45
CA ALA A 134 -13.55 -5.33 10.12
C ALA A 134 -14.59 -5.95 9.18
N LYS A 135 -15.24 -5.13 8.34
CA LYS A 135 -16.18 -5.62 7.32
C LYS A 135 -15.46 -6.50 6.30
N LEU A 136 -14.31 -6.07 5.79
CA LEU A 136 -13.50 -6.84 4.84
C LEU A 136 -12.93 -8.13 5.44
N ALA A 137 -12.64 -8.16 6.74
CA ALA A 137 -12.22 -9.37 7.44
C ALA A 137 -13.33 -10.44 7.44
N THR A 138 -14.60 -10.02 7.50
CA THR A 138 -15.76 -10.94 7.43
C THR A 138 -16.16 -11.28 5.99
N ASN A 139 -16.08 -10.31 5.07
CA ASN A 139 -16.40 -10.47 3.67
C ASN A 139 -15.40 -9.70 2.81
N PRO A 140 -14.32 -10.34 2.36
CA PRO A 140 -13.29 -9.69 1.55
C PRO A 140 -13.78 -9.16 0.20
N LEU A 141 -14.98 -9.57 -0.25
CA LEU A 141 -15.62 -9.15 -1.49
C LEU A 141 -16.72 -8.09 -1.28
N ASP A 142 -16.88 -7.57 -0.05
CA ASP A 142 -17.90 -6.55 0.24
C ASP A 142 -17.71 -5.30 -0.63
N PRO A 143 -18.66 -4.94 -1.50
CA PRO A 143 -18.45 -3.86 -2.47
C PRO A 143 -18.24 -2.50 -1.80
N THR A 144 -19.09 -2.15 -0.83
CA THR A 144 -18.99 -0.89 -0.09
C THR A 144 -17.66 -0.79 0.66
N ALA A 145 -17.25 -1.84 1.39
CA ALA A 145 -15.99 -1.78 2.13
C ALA A 145 -14.77 -1.69 1.21
N ARG A 146 -14.80 -2.33 0.03
CA ARG A 146 -13.76 -2.18 -1.00
C ARG A 146 -13.70 -0.77 -1.56
N LEU A 147 -14.84 -0.15 -1.88
CA LEU A 147 -14.89 1.25 -2.33
C LEU A 147 -14.30 2.18 -1.27
N CYS A 148 -14.61 1.94 0.00
CA CYS A 148 -14.09 2.73 1.11
C CYS A 148 -12.60 2.54 1.36
N LEU A 149 -12.07 1.34 1.20
CA LEU A 149 -10.63 1.12 1.24
C LEU A 149 -9.92 1.89 0.10
N GLY A 150 -10.47 1.83 -1.11
CA GLY A 150 -9.94 2.58 -2.26
C GLY A 150 -9.99 4.09 -2.06
N ASP A 151 -11.01 4.61 -1.40
CA ASP A 151 -11.11 6.02 -1.04
C ASP A 151 -10.09 6.43 0.02
N PHE A 152 -9.97 5.63 1.07
CA PHE A 152 -8.98 5.86 2.11
C PHE A 152 -7.57 5.96 1.52
N TRP A 153 -7.18 5.00 0.66
CA TRP A 153 -5.88 5.03 -0.01
C TRP A 153 -5.67 6.28 -0.86
N ARG A 154 -6.65 6.65 -1.69
CA ARG A 154 -6.55 7.82 -2.56
C ARG A 154 -6.40 9.11 -1.76
N ILE A 155 -7.25 9.31 -0.77
CA ILE A 155 -7.35 10.57 -0.01
C ILE A 155 -6.12 10.77 0.87
N ASN A 156 -5.56 9.69 1.40
CA ASN A 156 -4.39 9.73 2.29
C ASN A 156 -3.06 9.46 1.55
N GLY A 157 -3.06 9.50 0.20
CA GLY A 157 -1.83 9.47 -0.60
C GLY A 157 -1.12 8.12 -0.70
N PHE A 158 -1.77 7.01 -0.32
CA PHE A 158 -1.16 5.67 -0.34
C PHE A 158 -0.76 5.20 -1.74
N ASP A 159 -1.48 5.65 -2.77
CA ASP A 159 -1.11 5.38 -4.16
C ASP A 159 0.30 5.87 -4.51
N ARG A 160 0.76 6.96 -3.87
CA ARG A 160 2.10 7.52 -4.06
C ARG A 160 3.15 6.84 -3.19
N LEU A 161 2.75 6.25 -2.06
CA LEU A 161 3.65 5.62 -1.09
C LEU A 161 4.26 4.31 -1.60
N GLY A 162 3.56 3.62 -2.50
CA GLY A 162 4.09 2.40 -3.11
C GLY A 162 4.14 2.42 -4.62
N SER A 163 4.29 3.56 -5.28
CA SER A 163 4.62 3.57 -6.72
C SER A 163 5.87 2.75 -7.07
N ALA A 164 6.75 2.44 -6.09
CA ALA A 164 7.85 1.47 -6.23
C ALA A 164 7.50 0.01 -5.83
N LYS A 165 6.48 -0.21 -4.99
CA LYS A 165 6.01 -1.56 -4.56
C LYS A 165 4.88 -2.12 -5.43
N TYR A 166 4.06 -1.25 -6.03
CA TYR A 166 2.79 -1.52 -6.71
C TYR A 166 2.88 -1.33 -8.24
N SER A 167 4.06 -1.01 -8.77
CA SER A 167 4.32 -0.97 -10.21
C SER A 167 4.69 -2.37 -10.73
N GLU A 168 4.35 -2.59 -12.01
CA GLU A 168 4.70 -3.76 -12.84
C GLU A 168 6.09 -4.36 -12.54
N PRO A 169 6.35 -5.63 -12.89
CA PRO A 169 7.71 -6.20 -12.80
C PRO A 169 8.79 -5.36 -13.51
N ALA A 170 8.42 -4.46 -14.44
CA ALA A 170 9.34 -3.52 -15.07
C ALA A 170 9.98 -2.48 -14.11
N SER A 171 9.39 -2.18 -12.95
CA SER A 171 10.07 -1.37 -11.91
C SER A 171 10.93 -2.23 -10.99
N LYS A 172 10.62 -3.53 -10.86
CA LYS A 172 11.54 -4.51 -10.24
C LYS A 172 12.81 -4.63 -11.07
N ASP A 173 12.73 -4.52 -12.40
CA ASP A 173 13.92 -4.44 -13.26
C ASP A 173 14.81 -3.23 -12.94
N VAL A 174 14.29 -2.13 -12.40
CA VAL A 174 15.12 -0.95 -12.03
C VAL A 174 15.90 -1.19 -10.73
N LEU A 175 15.36 -1.98 -9.78
CA LEU A 175 16.07 -2.40 -8.57
C LEU A 175 16.94 -3.65 -8.78
N VAL A 176 16.68 -4.42 -9.84
CA VAL A 176 17.38 -5.68 -10.15
C VAL A 176 18.50 -5.46 -11.19
N ARG A 177 18.38 -4.49 -12.10
CA ARG A 177 19.37 -4.20 -13.16
C ARG A 177 20.30 -3.05 -12.76
N SER A 178 21.08 -3.24 -11.71
CA SER A 178 22.34 -2.53 -11.62
C SER A 178 23.44 -3.43 -12.18
N ASP A 179 24.37 -2.86 -12.96
CA ASP A 179 25.60 -3.55 -13.38
C ASP A 179 26.48 -4.00 -12.19
N TRP A 180 26.04 -3.67 -10.95
CA TRP A 180 26.68 -3.93 -9.66
C TRP A 180 26.05 -5.08 -8.85
N GLY A 181 25.04 -5.78 -9.40
CA GLY A 181 24.31 -6.87 -8.74
C GLY A 181 22.94 -6.48 -8.18
N PRO A 182 22.21 -7.41 -7.53
CA PRO A 182 20.87 -7.12 -7.00
C PRO A 182 20.95 -6.11 -5.85
N ALA A 183 20.12 -5.06 -5.91
CA ALA A 183 20.04 -4.04 -4.86
C ALA A 183 19.47 -4.63 -3.55
N LEU A 184 19.81 -4.01 -2.42
CA LEU A 184 19.18 -4.34 -1.13
C LEU A 184 17.66 -4.08 -1.20
N GLY A 185 16.87 -5.01 -0.65
CA GLY A 185 15.42 -4.97 -0.65
C GLY A 185 14.77 -5.29 -2.00
N SER A 186 15.50 -5.94 -2.91
CA SER A 186 15.00 -6.34 -4.24
C SER A 186 14.41 -7.74 -4.29
N SER A 187 14.61 -8.56 -3.25
CA SER A 187 14.01 -9.89 -3.15
C SER A 187 12.49 -9.82 -3.04
N PRO A 188 11.75 -10.88 -3.40
CA PRO A 188 10.32 -10.92 -3.17
C PRO A 188 9.98 -10.63 -1.71
N SER A 189 8.93 -9.83 -1.49
CA SER A 189 8.41 -9.59 -0.15
C SER A 189 8.06 -10.90 0.53
N GLN A 190 8.44 -11.05 1.81
CA GLN A 190 8.04 -12.18 2.65
C GLN A 190 6.66 -11.97 3.29
N PHE A 191 5.95 -10.92 2.91
CA PHE A 191 4.56 -10.70 3.31
C PHE A 191 3.62 -11.62 2.51
N PRO A 192 2.84 -12.50 3.16
CA PRO A 192 2.00 -13.46 2.47
C PRO A 192 0.82 -12.79 1.76
N GLY A 193 0.24 -13.45 0.77
CA GLY A 193 -0.96 -12.97 0.07
C GLY A 193 -0.65 -12.13 -1.17
N ALA A 194 -1.61 -12.10 -2.10
CA ALA A 194 -1.50 -11.33 -3.32
C ALA A 194 -1.65 -9.83 -3.04
N LEU A 195 -0.83 -9.02 -3.71
CA LEU A 195 -0.90 -7.57 -3.63
C LEU A 195 -2.19 -7.07 -4.28
N MET A 196 -2.97 -6.31 -3.53
CA MET A 196 -4.13 -5.56 -4.01
C MET A 196 -3.72 -4.10 -4.18
N THR A 197 -4.08 -3.54 -5.33
CA THR A 197 -3.94 -2.11 -5.62
C THR A 197 -5.32 -1.46 -5.62
N ARG A 198 -5.37 -0.13 -5.58
CA ARG A 198 -6.64 0.60 -5.71
C ARG A 198 -7.37 0.23 -7.02
N ALA A 199 -6.65 0.04 -8.12
CA ALA A 199 -7.24 -0.38 -9.40
C ALA A 199 -7.92 -1.76 -9.31
N SER A 200 -7.35 -2.69 -8.53
CA SER A 200 -7.87 -4.06 -8.40
C SER A 200 -9.21 -4.16 -7.65
N LEU A 201 -9.60 -3.11 -6.91
CA LEU A 201 -10.81 -3.11 -6.10
C LEU A 201 -12.10 -3.00 -6.92
N TYR A 202 -12.06 -2.27 -8.03
CA TYR A 202 -13.28 -1.86 -8.76
C TYR A 202 -13.83 -2.91 -9.73
N PRO A 203 -13.03 -3.62 -10.55
CA PRO A 203 -13.56 -4.55 -11.55
C PRO A 203 -14.50 -5.63 -10.98
N PRO A 204 -14.21 -6.27 -9.83
CA PRO A 204 -15.12 -7.24 -9.23
C PRO A 204 -16.49 -6.64 -8.87
N ILE A 205 -16.53 -5.38 -8.43
CA ILE A 205 -17.78 -4.69 -8.08
C ILE A 205 -18.61 -4.41 -9.33
N ILE A 206 -17.94 -3.97 -10.41
CA ILE A 206 -18.57 -3.70 -11.71
C ILE A 206 -19.13 -4.98 -12.33
N ALA A 207 -18.44 -6.10 -12.17
CA ALA A 207 -18.86 -7.39 -12.72
C ALA A 207 -19.98 -8.05 -11.91
N ASP A 208 -20.05 -7.84 -10.60
CA ASP A 208 -21.05 -8.50 -9.74
C ASP A 208 -22.44 -7.88 -9.91
N ALA A 209 -23.38 -8.66 -10.46
CA ALA A 209 -24.78 -8.28 -10.64
C ALA A 209 -25.52 -8.05 -9.32
N ARG A 210 -24.97 -8.51 -8.19
CA ARG A 210 -25.53 -8.30 -6.85
C ARG A 210 -25.09 -6.98 -6.23
N SER A 211 -24.06 -6.33 -6.77
CA SER A 211 -23.64 -4.99 -6.33
C SER A 211 -24.77 -3.99 -6.60
N LEU A 212 -25.03 -3.11 -5.65
CA LEU A 212 -26.06 -2.09 -5.76
C LEU A 212 -25.69 -1.07 -6.85
N ALA A 213 -26.71 -0.45 -7.45
CA ALA A 213 -26.49 0.56 -8.50
C ALA A 213 -25.51 1.67 -8.09
N PRO A 214 -25.56 2.24 -6.86
CA PRO A 214 -24.58 3.23 -6.44
C PRO A 214 -23.15 2.70 -6.33
N GLU A 215 -22.98 1.45 -5.92
CA GLU A 215 -21.65 0.82 -5.80
C GLU A 215 -21.02 0.63 -7.19
N ARG A 216 -21.80 0.12 -8.15
CA ARG A 216 -21.37 -0.08 -9.53
C ARG A 216 -21.05 1.24 -10.23
N ALA A 217 -21.93 2.24 -10.08
CA ALA A 217 -21.73 3.57 -10.65
C ALA A 217 -20.46 4.23 -10.08
N TYR A 218 -20.24 4.13 -8.76
CA TYR A 218 -19.03 4.67 -8.15
C TYR A 218 -17.77 3.91 -8.59
N ALA A 219 -17.81 2.58 -8.66
CA ALA A 219 -16.69 1.77 -9.13
C ALA A 219 -16.30 2.09 -10.58
N LEU A 220 -17.28 2.29 -11.48
CA LEU A 220 -17.04 2.73 -12.86
C LEU A 220 -16.37 4.11 -12.90
N PHE A 221 -16.92 5.07 -12.15
CA PHE A 221 -16.35 6.41 -12.04
C PHE A 221 -14.90 6.37 -11.56
N ARG A 222 -14.61 5.59 -10.52
CA ARG A 222 -13.26 5.48 -9.94
C ARG A 222 -12.29 4.76 -10.86
N SER A 223 -12.74 3.77 -11.61
CA SER A 223 -11.93 3.11 -12.65
C SER A 223 -11.47 4.09 -13.73
N VAL A 224 -12.34 5.01 -14.17
CA VAL A 224 -11.94 6.06 -15.14
C VAL A 224 -11.05 7.12 -14.48
N MET A 225 -11.35 7.50 -13.24
CA MET A 225 -10.59 8.52 -12.51
C MET A 225 -9.18 8.08 -12.11
N CYS A 226 -8.86 6.80 -12.16
CA CYS A 226 -7.48 6.29 -12.07
C CYS A 226 -6.53 6.89 -13.10
N TYR A 227 -7.07 7.50 -14.15
CA TYR A 227 -6.30 8.05 -15.27
C TYR A 227 -6.31 9.57 -15.32
N ALA A 228 -7.02 10.21 -14.38
CA ALA A 228 -7.14 11.65 -14.36
C ALA A 228 -5.93 12.32 -13.68
N PRO A 229 -5.48 13.51 -14.11
CA PRO A 229 -5.78 14.19 -15.37
C PRO A 229 -4.74 13.91 -16.48
N SER A 230 -3.78 13.02 -16.25
CA SER A 230 -2.62 12.84 -17.16
C SER A 230 -2.79 11.75 -18.20
N GLY A 231 -3.81 10.90 -18.07
CA GLY A 231 -3.95 9.66 -18.84
C GLY A 231 -3.08 8.50 -18.34
N ILE A 232 -2.29 8.71 -17.28
CA ILE A 232 -1.42 7.71 -16.64
C ILE A 232 -2.18 7.04 -15.49
N ASN A 233 -2.02 5.72 -15.33
CA ASN A 233 -2.60 4.99 -14.20
C ASN A 233 -1.97 5.44 -12.87
N ASP A 234 -2.75 6.08 -12.00
CA ASP A 234 -2.35 6.48 -10.65
C ASP A 234 -2.88 5.55 -9.54
N CYS A 235 -3.64 4.51 -9.90
CA CYS A 235 -4.26 3.57 -8.97
C CYS A 235 -3.41 2.33 -8.67
N GLY A 236 -2.21 2.24 -9.26
CA GLY A 236 -1.36 1.04 -9.26
C GLY A 236 -1.91 -0.11 -10.11
N GLY A 237 -1.12 -1.18 -10.25
CA GLY A 237 -1.47 -2.32 -11.09
C GLY A 237 -1.26 -2.08 -12.58
N ALA A 238 -1.65 -3.08 -13.39
CA ALA A 238 -1.47 -3.04 -14.84
C ALA A 238 -2.30 -1.90 -15.47
N ASP A 239 -1.72 -1.23 -16.46
CA ASP A 239 -2.45 -0.25 -17.25
C ASP A 239 -3.54 -0.92 -18.11
N VAL A 240 -4.68 -0.25 -18.28
CA VAL A 240 -5.75 -0.71 -19.16
C VAL A 240 -5.82 0.16 -20.43
N PRO A 241 -6.12 -0.44 -21.60
CA PRO A 241 -6.25 0.31 -22.85
C PRO A 241 -7.34 1.38 -22.78
N LYS A 242 -7.15 2.49 -23.51
CA LYS A 242 -8.16 3.57 -23.60
C LYS A 242 -9.56 3.09 -24.01
N ALA A 243 -9.65 2.03 -24.80
CA ALA A 243 -10.92 1.39 -25.16
C ALA A 243 -11.68 0.84 -23.93
N GLN A 244 -10.97 0.27 -22.95
CA GLN A 244 -11.59 -0.21 -21.71
C GLN A 244 -12.07 0.95 -20.83
N ARG A 245 -11.27 2.03 -20.76
CA ARG A 245 -11.64 3.27 -20.05
C ARG A 245 -12.88 3.91 -20.65
N LYS A 246 -12.97 3.92 -21.99
CA LYS A 246 -14.15 4.34 -22.75
C LYS A 246 -15.36 3.48 -22.42
N ALA A 247 -15.21 2.16 -22.40
CA ALA A 247 -16.30 1.24 -22.06
C ALA A 247 -16.86 1.55 -20.65
N TRP A 248 -16.01 1.73 -19.64
CA TRP A 248 -16.48 2.12 -18.30
C TRP A 248 -17.23 3.46 -18.28
N TYR A 249 -16.72 4.46 -19.02
CA TYR A 249 -17.38 5.75 -19.16
C TYR A 249 -18.76 5.62 -19.80
N GLU A 250 -18.86 4.88 -20.91
CA GLU A 250 -20.12 4.68 -21.63
C GLU A 250 -21.13 3.89 -20.78
N THR A 251 -20.70 2.82 -20.10
CA THR A 251 -21.53 2.08 -19.14
C THR A 251 -22.04 2.98 -18.02
N LEU A 252 -21.18 3.84 -17.44
CA LEU A 252 -21.60 4.77 -16.39
C LEU A 252 -22.68 5.74 -16.90
N LYS A 253 -22.51 6.27 -18.11
CA LYS A 253 -23.43 7.23 -18.73
C LYS A 253 -24.75 6.60 -19.14
N ALA A 254 -24.72 5.37 -19.66
CA ALA A 254 -25.90 4.67 -20.16
C ALA A 254 -26.73 4.06 -19.03
N ASP A 255 -26.08 3.36 -18.10
CA ASP A 255 -26.78 2.54 -17.10
C ASP A 255 -27.09 3.31 -15.81
N TYR A 256 -26.34 4.38 -15.54
CA TYR A 256 -26.47 5.17 -14.31
C TYR A 256 -26.52 6.70 -14.56
N PRO A 257 -27.31 7.20 -15.53
CA PRO A 257 -27.30 8.60 -15.96
C PRO A 257 -27.65 9.58 -14.83
N ASP A 258 -28.47 9.15 -13.87
CA ASP A 258 -28.90 9.98 -12.74
C ASP A 258 -27.92 10.02 -11.57
N SER A 259 -26.89 9.17 -11.58
CA SER A 259 -25.86 9.22 -10.56
C SER A 259 -25.06 10.53 -10.65
N ARG A 260 -24.70 11.11 -9.50
CA ARG A 260 -23.80 12.27 -9.47
C ARG A 260 -22.51 12.02 -10.24
N TRP A 261 -21.99 10.78 -10.17
CA TRP A 261 -20.73 10.41 -10.81
C TRP A 261 -20.84 10.40 -12.34
N ALA A 262 -21.98 9.94 -12.89
CA ALA A 262 -22.23 10.06 -14.31
C ALA A 262 -22.32 11.53 -14.74
N ARG A 263 -22.91 12.42 -13.93
CA ARG A 263 -23.00 13.85 -14.25
C ARG A 263 -21.64 14.56 -14.17
N ASP A 264 -20.83 14.22 -13.16
CA ASP A 264 -19.54 14.84 -12.88
C ASP A 264 -18.43 14.39 -13.86
N LEU A 265 -18.48 13.14 -14.35
CA LEU A 265 -17.45 12.60 -15.24
C LEU A 265 -17.57 13.15 -16.66
N ARG A 266 -16.62 14.00 -17.08
CA ARG A 266 -16.64 14.66 -18.40
C ARG A 266 -15.81 13.95 -19.47
N TYR A 267 -14.75 13.24 -19.06
CA TYR A 267 -13.76 12.66 -19.95
C TYR A 267 -13.47 11.21 -19.58
N TYR A 268 -13.02 10.45 -20.57
CA TYR A 268 -12.34 9.17 -20.38
C TYR A 268 -10.93 9.32 -20.95
N TRP A 269 -9.94 9.32 -20.05
CA TRP A 269 -8.56 9.68 -20.34
C TRP A 269 -7.86 8.62 -21.21
#